data_AF-A0A6C1S4J7-F1
#
_entry.id   AF-A0A6C1S4J7-F1
#
_cell.length_a   1.000
_cell.length_b   1.000
_cell.length_c   1.000
_cell.angle_alpha   90.00
_cell.angle_beta   90.00
_cell.angle_gamma   90.00
#
_symmetry.space_group_name_H-M   'P 1'
#
loop_
_entity.id
_entity.type
_entity.pdbx_description
1 polymer ?
#
loop_
_entity_poly.entity_id
_entity_poly.type
_entity_poly.pdbx_seq_one_letter_code
_entity_poly.pdbx_strand_id
1 'polypeptide(L)'
;MKKATILIVIALACATSAVKAEVPDYVLTTDEVTYYDRVRVGITSSLVGIGKEARSRYQAEDIVSFRRDGRTYSRMPVIKNNKPNGRHSFMELKAYRNGLSVYKHVEHQGSGIQPAETYLVYNNKGEYVLTFTRQNYKTLNQFFWGSSRVLAAK
;
A
#
# COMPACT_ATOMS: atom_id res chain seq x y z
N MET A 1 -32.09 0.41 3.79
CA MET A 1 -31.18 -0.72 3.52
C MET A 1 -30.77 -0.69 2.06
N LYS A 2 -29.71 0.03 1.71
CA LYS A 2 -29.17 0.10 0.34
C LYS A 2 -27.67 0.32 0.43
N LYS A 3 -26.94 -0.27 -0.54
CA LYS A 3 -25.50 -0.13 -0.85
C LYS A 3 -24.57 -1.15 -0.18
N ALA A 4 -24.83 -2.43 -0.44
CA ALA A 4 -23.78 -3.45 -0.45
C ALA A 4 -23.19 -3.49 -1.86
N THR A 5 -22.24 -2.60 -2.17
CA THR A 5 -21.53 -2.61 -3.46
C THR A 5 -20.14 -2.00 -3.34
N ILE A 6 -19.31 -2.48 -2.41
CA ILE A 6 -17.86 -2.17 -2.43
C ILE A 6 -17.10 -3.42 -2.01
N LEU A 7 -16.94 -4.35 -2.95
CA LEU A 7 -15.94 -5.42 -2.87
C LEU A 7 -15.76 -5.93 -4.30
N ILE A 8 -14.53 -5.80 -4.80
CA ILE A 8 -13.91 -6.38 -6.02
C ILE A 8 -13.21 -5.25 -6.82
N VAL A 9 -12.03 -4.84 -6.36
CA VAL A 9 -11.01 -4.23 -7.24
C VAL A 9 -9.60 -4.84 -7.01
N ILE A 10 -9.39 -5.68 -5.98
CA ILE A 10 -8.05 -6.22 -5.65
C ILE A 10 -7.71 -7.50 -6.46
N ALA A 11 -8.55 -7.94 -7.40
CA ALA A 11 -8.40 -9.24 -8.08
C ALA A 11 -7.84 -9.22 -9.52
N LEU A 12 -7.38 -8.08 -10.07
CA LEU A 12 -6.77 -8.03 -11.40
C LEU A 12 -5.26 -7.75 -11.31
N ALA A 13 -4.47 -8.75 -10.93
CA ALA A 13 -3.01 -8.70 -11.11
C ALA A 13 -2.33 -10.07 -11.27
N CYS A 14 -3.07 -11.12 -11.63
CA CYS A 14 -2.46 -12.41 -11.93
C CYS A 14 -2.91 -12.95 -13.29
N ALA A 15 -1.94 -13.11 -14.17
CA ALA A 15 -1.95 -13.81 -15.44
C ALA A 15 -2.61 -13.10 -16.64
N THR A 16 -1.81 -12.41 -17.44
CA THR A 16 -1.59 -12.76 -18.87
C THR A 16 -0.36 -12.01 -19.40
N SER A 17 0.59 -12.78 -19.92
CA SER A 17 1.72 -12.30 -20.72
C SER A 17 1.25 -11.90 -22.12
N ALA A 18 0.65 -10.72 -22.26
CA ALA A 18 0.47 -9.99 -23.52
C ALA A 18 -0.12 -8.62 -23.18
N VAL A 19 0.55 -7.54 -23.61
CA VAL A 19 0.29 -6.14 -23.25
C VAL A 19 0.48 -5.88 -21.75
N LYS A 20 1.65 -5.34 -21.38
CA LYS A 20 1.77 -4.59 -20.11
C LYS A 20 0.87 -3.36 -20.25
N ALA A 21 -0.42 -3.52 -20.03
CA ALA A 21 -1.31 -2.38 -19.82
C ALA A 21 -0.74 -1.66 -18.60
N GLU A 22 -0.08 -0.53 -18.82
CA GLU A 22 0.38 0.31 -17.73
C GLU A 22 -0.86 0.79 -16.99
N VAL A 23 -1.13 0.19 -15.84
CA VAL A 23 -2.22 0.62 -14.98
C VAL A 23 -1.92 2.06 -14.57
N PRO A 24 -2.77 3.04 -14.95
CA PRO A 24 -2.54 4.45 -14.67
C PRO A 24 -2.48 4.70 -13.16
N ASP A 25 -1.86 5.81 -12.77
CA ASP A 25 -1.91 6.28 -11.40
C ASP A 25 -3.36 6.59 -11.01
N TYR A 26 -3.69 6.40 -9.73
CA TYR A 26 -5.05 6.62 -9.25
C TYR A 26 -5.06 7.09 -7.81
N VAL A 27 -6.18 7.67 -7.41
CA VAL A 27 -6.55 7.92 -6.02
C VAL A 27 -7.90 7.26 -5.76
N LEU A 28 -7.96 6.41 -4.74
CA LEU A 28 -9.19 5.79 -4.24
C LEU A 28 -9.58 6.49 -2.94
N THR A 29 -10.77 7.07 -2.93
CA THR A 29 -11.45 7.57 -1.73
C THR A 29 -12.50 6.55 -1.27
N THR A 30 -13.26 6.87 -0.22
CA THR A 30 -14.40 6.04 0.19
C THR A 30 -15.51 5.97 -0.87
N ASP A 31 -15.59 7.00 -1.72
CA ASP A 31 -16.71 7.19 -2.64
C ASP A 31 -16.38 6.76 -4.06
N GLU A 32 -15.13 6.95 -4.52
CA GLU A 32 -14.76 6.71 -5.91
C GLU A 32 -13.27 6.41 -6.13
N VAL A 33 -12.96 5.91 -7.33
CA VAL A 33 -11.60 5.82 -7.86
C VAL A 33 -11.46 6.85 -8.98
N THR A 34 -10.47 7.72 -8.88
CA THR A 34 -10.11 8.69 -9.93
C THR A 34 -8.74 8.35 -10.51
N TYR A 35 -8.65 8.28 -11.84
CA TYR A 35 -7.40 7.98 -12.55
C TYR A 35 -6.71 9.26 -13.04
N TYR A 36 -5.38 9.24 -13.04
CA TYR A 36 -4.52 10.37 -13.36
C TYR A 36 -3.36 9.97 -14.25
N ASP A 37 -2.82 10.93 -15.00
CA ASP A 37 -1.55 10.75 -15.72
C ASP A 37 -0.39 10.59 -14.72
N ARG A 38 -0.48 11.28 -13.57
CA ARG A 38 0.48 11.16 -12.47
C ARG A 38 -0.13 11.54 -11.12
N VAL A 39 0.24 10.82 -10.07
CA VAL A 39 0.01 11.21 -8.68
C VAL A 39 1.31 11.72 -8.04
N ARG A 40 1.24 12.82 -7.29
CA ARG A 40 2.37 13.38 -6.52
C ARG A 40 1.99 13.53 -5.05
N VAL A 41 2.99 13.37 -4.17
CA VAL A 41 2.87 13.77 -2.76
C VAL A 41 3.49 15.16 -2.64
N GLY A 42 2.68 16.14 -2.26
CA GLY A 42 3.09 17.54 -2.10
C GLY A 42 3.92 17.77 -0.83
N ILE A 43 4.53 18.96 -0.74
CA ILE A 43 5.41 19.38 0.35
C ILE A 43 4.68 19.40 1.71
N THR A 44 3.36 19.64 1.70
CA THR A 44 2.47 19.62 2.87
C THR A 44 1.89 18.23 3.15
N SER A 45 2.49 17.17 2.62
CA SER A 45 1.98 15.78 2.69
C SER A 45 0.60 15.58 2.03
N SER A 46 0.09 16.57 1.30
CA SER A 46 -1.17 16.46 0.55
C SER A 46 -0.95 15.68 -0.75
N LEU A 47 -1.85 14.76 -1.08
CA LEU A 47 -1.77 14.02 -2.33
C LEU A 47 -2.40 14.83 -3.46
N VAL A 48 -1.75 14.86 -4.62
CA VAL A 48 -2.19 15.64 -5.78
C VAL A 48 -2.24 14.74 -7.01
N GLY A 49 -3.44 14.56 -7.57
CA GLY A 49 -3.64 13.95 -8.87
C GLY A 49 -3.48 14.99 -9.97
N ILE A 50 -2.75 14.65 -11.02
CA ILE A 50 -2.48 15.52 -12.18
C ILE A 50 -2.98 14.80 -13.42
N GLY A 51 -3.97 15.39 -14.09
CA GLY A 51 -4.41 14.99 -15.43
C GLY A 51 -4.08 16.07 -16.46
N LYS A 52 -4.46 15.84 -17.71
CA LYS A 52 -4.22 16.75 -18.84
C LYS A 52 -4.71 18.18 -18.62
N GLU A 53 -5.88 18.36 -18.03
CA GLU A 53 -6.55 19.67 -17.95
C GLU A 53 -6.75 20.16 -16.51
N ALA A 54 -6.56 19.31 -15.51
CA ALA A 54 -6.88 19.64 -14.12
C ALA A 54 -5.93 19.00 -13.11
N ARG A 55 -5.90 19.61 -11.92
CA ARG A 55 -5.22 19.08 -10.74
C ARG A 55 -6.23 18.95 -9.60
N SER A 56 -6.26 17.80 -8.95
CA SER A 56 -7.09 17.56 -7.78
C SER A 56 -6.20 17.36 -6.57
N ARG A 57 -6.49 18.06 -5.46
CA ARG A 57 -5.81 17.88 -4.18
C ARG A 57 -6.73 17.10 -3.25
N TYR A 58 -6.15 16.14 -2.56
CA TYR A 58 -6.84 15.28 -1.60
C TYR A 58 -6.30 15.51 -0.19
N GLN A 59 -7.21 15.47 0.79
CA GLN A 59 -6.81 15.36 2.19
C GLN A 59 -6.44 13.91 2.49
N ALA A 60 -5.42 13.71 3.33
CA ALA A 60 -4.96 12.37 3.69
C ALA A 60 -6.06 11.52 4.34
N GLU A 61 -7.03 12.16 4.99
CA GLU A 61 -8.12 11.48 5.69
C GLU A 61 -9.21 10.90 4.78
N ASP A 62 -9.31 11.38 3.54
CA ASP A 62 -10.30 10.91 2.56
C ASP A 62 -9.77 9.78 1.69
N ILE A 63 -8.45 9.59 1.67
CA ILE A 63 -7.79 8.61 0.79
C ILE A 63 -7.73 7.26 1.50
N VAL A 64 -8.25 6.24 0.83
CA VAL A 64 -8.16 4.83 1.23
C VAL A 64 -6.88 4.21 0.65
N SER A 65 -6.63 4.42 -0.63
CA SER A 65 -5.40 3.99 -1.30
C SER A 65 -5.08 4.88 -2.48
N PHE A 66 -3.85 4.80 -2.98
CA PHE A 66 -3.46 5.45 -4.22
C PHE A 66 -2.39 4.63 -4.92
N ARG A 67 -2.29 4.82 -6.24
CA ARG A 67 -1.18 4.32 -7.05
C ARG A 67 -0.36 5.47 -7.57
N ARG A 68 0.95 5.33 -7.42
CA ARG A 68 1.94 6.27 -7.90
C ARG A 68 3.15 5.52 -8.43
N ASP A 69 3.61 5.88 -9.63
CA ASP A 69 4.83 5.35 -10.24
C ASP A 69 4.86 3.80 -10.23
N GLY A 70 3.71 3.20 -10.51
CA GLY A 70 3.56 1.74 -10.54
C GLY A 70 3.41 1.04 -9.19
N ARG A 71 3.46 1.79 -8.08
CA ARG A 71 3.37 1.27 -6.70
C ARG A 71 2.04 1.64 -6.06
N THR A 72 1.46 0.70 -5.34
CA THR A 72 0.21 0.92 -4.62
C THR A 72 0.51 1.21 -3.16
N TYR A 73 -0.14 2.23 -2.62
CA TYR A 73 -0.05 2.64 -1.23
C TYR A 73 -1.44 2.57 -0.63
N SER A 74 -1.58 2.03 0.57
CA SER A 74 -2.88 1.93 1.24
C SER A 74 -2.77 2.52 2.64
N ARG A 75 -3.85 3.17 3.08
CA ARG A 75 -3.96 3.69 4.43
C ARG A 75 -4.14 2.53 5.40
N MET A 76 -3.08 2.20 6.12
CA MET A 76 -3.05 1.08 7.06
C MET A 76 -2.81 1.60 8.49
N PRO A 77 -3.34 0.93 9.52
CA PRO A 77 -3.06 1.29 10.90
C PRO A 77 -1.57 1.11 11.20
N VAL A 78 -0.97 2.02 11.94
CA VAL A 78 0.43 1.90 12.37
C VAL A 78 0.50 0.94 13.54
N ILE A 79 1.45 0.01 13.47
CA ILE A 79 1.64 -1.04 14.48
C ILE A 79 2.81 -0.67 15.37
N LYS A 80 2.59 -0.69 16.68
CA LYS A 80 3.62 -0.54 17.72
C LYS A 80 3.44 -1.66 18.73
N ASN A 81 4.53 -2.36 19.08
CA ASN A 81 4.48 -3.49 20.01
C ASN A 81 3.41 -4.54 19.62
N ASN A 82 3.36 -4.89 18.32
CA ASN A 82 2.41 -5.85 17.74
C ASN A 82 0.92 -5.49 17.91
N LYS A 83 0.59 -4.20 18.12
CA LYS A 83 -0.79 -3.72 18.21
C LYS A 83 -0.97 -2.41 17.43
N PRO A 84 -2.16 -2.14 16.86
CA PRO A 84 -2.50 -0.83 16.32
C PRO A 84 -2.35 0.27 17.38
N ASN A 85 -1.74 1.40 17.00
CA ASN A 85 -1.52 2.53 17.92
C ASN A 85 -2.51 3.69 17.74
N GLY A 86 -3.59 3.48 16.97
CA GLY A 86 -4.60 4.48 16.64
C GLY A 86 -4.23 5.44 15.49
N ARG A 87 -2.97 5.46 15.05
CA ARG A 87 -2.53 6.25 13.88
C ARG A 87 -2.62 5.42 12.62
N HIS A 88 -2.65 6.11 11.47
CA HIS A 88 -2.62 5.51 10.15
C HIS A 88 -1.47 6.10 9.33
N SER A 89 -0.97 5.31 8.39
CA SER A 89 0.06 5.72 7.44
C SER A 89 -0.22 5.09 6.07
N PHE A 90 0.22 5.75 5.01
CA PHE A 90 0.21 5.16 3.68
C PHE A 90 1.40 4.23 3.51
N MET A 91 1.13 2.92 3.47
CA MET A 91 2.16 1.89 3.37
C MET A 91 2.17 1.30 1.97
N GLU A 92 3.36 1.02 1.42
CA GLU A 92 3.50 0.44 0.08
C GLU A 92 3.13 -1.04 0.10
N LEU A 93 2.16 -1.45 -0.72
CA LEU A 93 1.83 -2.87 -0.92
C LEU A 93 2.96 -3.56 -1.70
N LYS A 94 3.56 -4.59 -1.09
CA LYS A 94 4.70 -5.33 -1.64
C LYS A 94 4.33 -6.69 -2.21
N ALA A 95 3.32 -7.33 -1.64
CA ALA A 95 2.82 -8.62 -2.09
C ALA A 95 1.40 -8.86 -1.59
N TYR A 96 0.67 -9.71 -2.32
CA TYR A 96 -0.59 -10.27 -1.90
C TYR A 96 -0.61 -11.76 -2.25
N ARG A 97 -0.99 -12.61 -1.30
CA ARG A 97 -1.13 -14.06 -1.52
C ARG A 97 -2.12 -14.64 -0.52
N ASN A 98 -3.06 -15.45 -1.00
CA ASN A 98 -4.04 -16.19 -0.18
C ASN A 98 -4.75 -15.33 0.88
N GLY A 99 -5.20 -14.12 0.51
CA GLY A 99 -5.90 -13.23 1.43
C GLY A 99 -4.99 -12.49 2.42
N LEU A 100 -3.67 -12.61 2.30
CA LEU A 100 -2.69 -11.86 3.09
C LEU A 100 -1.97 -10.83 2.22
N SER A 101 -1.80 -9.64 2.75
CA SER A 101 -1.07 -8.53 2.12
C SER A 101 0.17 -8.19 2.94
N VAL A 102 1.32 -8.01 2.27
CA VAL A 102 2.52 -7.45 2.89
C VAL A 102 2.63 -5.97 2.54
N TYR A 103 2.71 -5.13 3.56
CA TYR A 103 2.93 -3.70 3.42
C TYR A 103 4.29 -3.31 3.98
N LYS A 104 5.00 -2.45 3.26
CA LYS A 104 6.22 -1.79 3.72
C LYS A 104 5.85 -0.48 4.41
N HIS A 105 6.15 -0.41 5.71
CA HIS A 105 6.08 0.80 6.52
C HIS A 105 7.48 1.43 6.62
N VAL A 106 7.57 2.74 6.42
CA VAL A 106 8.81 3.50 6.57
C VAL A 106 8.61 4.51 7.69
N GLU A 107 9.35 4.38 8.78
CA GLU A 107 9.32 5.30 9.91
C GLU A 107 10.48 6.28 9.84
N HIS A 108 10.15 7.57 9.82
CA HIS A 108 11.13 8.64 9.89
C HIS A 108 11.38 9.01 11.36
N GLN A 109 12.60 8.77 11.86
CA GLN A 109 12.96 9.02 13.26
C GLN A 109 13.62 10.40 13.49
N GLY A 110 13.44 11.35 12.56
CA GLY A 110 14.06 12.68 12.62
C GLY A 110 15.19 12.87 11.60
N SER A 111 15.73 14.08 11.53
CA SER A 111 16.77 14.44 10.56
C SER A 111 18.08 13.71 10.84
N GLY A 112 18.65 13.04 9.82
CA GLY A 112 19.95 12.38 9.89
C GLY A 112 19.90 10.90 10.29
N ILE A 113 18.75 10.38 10.74
CA ILE A 113 18.57 8.95 11.02
C ILE A 113 18.00 8.27 9.77
N GLN A 114 18.64 7.18 9.34
CA GLN A 114 18.15 6.39 8.22
C GLN A 114 16.74 5.88 8.55
N PRO A 115 15.73 6.08 7.67
CA PRO A 115 14.38 5.62 7.95
C PRO A 115 14.35 4.12 8.24
N ALA A 116 13.64 3.74 9.29
CA ALA A 116 13.45 2.34 9.63
C ALA A 116 12.39 1.74 8.71
N GLU A 117 12.70 0.64 8.06
CA GLU A 117 11.76 -0.09 7.21
C GLU A 117 11.23 -1.31 7.95
N THR A 118 9.92 -1.47 8.00
CA THR A 118 9.26 -2.63 8.60
C THR A 118 8.25 -3.21 7.62
N TYR A 119 8.19 -4.55 7.52
CA TYR A 119 7.21 -5.23 6.70
C TYR A 119 6.13 -5.84 7.59
N LEU A 120 4.89 -5.44 7.35
CA LEU A 120 3.72 -5.77 8.15
C LEU A 120 2.75 -6.60 7.31
N VAL A 121 2.21 -7.65 7.90
CA VAL A 121 1.23 -8.54 7.26
C VAL A 121 -0.15 -8.26 7.79
N TYR A 122 -1.11 -8.11 6.87
CA TYR A 122 -2.52 -7.92 7.15
C TYR A 122 -3.36 -8.93 6.40
N ASN A 123 -4.53 -9.28 6.93
CA ASN A 123 -5.50 -10.11 6.21
C ASN A 123 -6.41 -9.26 5.30
N ASN A 124 -7.32 -9.92 4.58
CA ASN A 124 -8.26 -9.29 3.66
C ASN A 124 -9.31 -8.38 4.35
N LYS A 125 -9.43 -8.45 5.68
CA LYS A 125 -10.26 -7.54 6.49
C LYS A 125 -9.47 -6.31 6.95
N GLY A 126 -8.19 -6.20 6.60
CA GLY A 126 -7.31 -5.12 7.04
C GLY A 126 -6.81 -5.29 8.48
N GLU A 127 -6.98 -6.46 9.08
CA GLU A 127 -6.52 -6.75 10.45
C GLU A 127 -5.05 -7.14 10.43
N TYR A 128 -4.28 -6.60 11.38
CA TYR A 128 -2.87 -6.95 11.56
C TYR A 128 -2.72 -8.42 11.96
N VAL A 129 -1.80 -9.11 11.30
CA VAL A 129 -1.49 -10.52 11.56
C VAL A 129 -0.14 -10.65 12.24
N LEU A 130 0.92 -10.13 11.61
CA LEU A 130 2.28 -10.24 12.14
C LEU A 130 3.23 -9.24 11.46
N THR A 131 4.42 -9.11 12.05
CA THR A 131 5.54 -8.34 11.50
C THR A 131 6.64 -9.30 11.01
N PHE A 132 7.31 -8.96 9.91
CA PHE A 132 8.54 -9.65 9.51
C PHE A 132 9.63 -9.40 10.56
N THR A 133 10.21 -10.49 11.07
CA THR A 133 11.33 -10.49 12.00
C THR A 133 12.43 -11.41 11.48
N ARG A 134 13.62 -11.34 12.06
CA ARG A 134 14.72 -12.26 11.69
C ARG A 134 14.33 -13.73 11.82
N GLN A 135 13.46 -14.08 12.78
CA GLN A 135 13.02 -15.44 13.04
C GLN A 135 12.08 -15.99 11.97
N ASN A 136 11.16 -15.17 11.45
CA ASN A 136 10.14 -15.61 10.50
C ASN A 136 10.43 -15.20 9.04
N TYR A 137 11.46 -14.37 8.82
CA TYR A 137 11.78 -13.77 7.52
C TYR A 137 11.87 -14.79 6.38
N LYS A 138 12.64 -15.88 6.56
CA LYS A 138 12.86 -16.88 5.50
C LYS A 138 11.55 -17.53 5.06
N THR A 139 10.73 -17.95 6.03
CA THR A 139 9.44 -18.60 5.79
C THR A 139 8.47 -17.65 5.08
N LEU A 140 8.35 -16.41 5.57
CA LEU A 140 7.46 -15.43 4.96
C LEU A 140 7.93 -15.00 3.57
N ASN A 141 9.24 -14.84 3.37
CA ASN A 141 9.78 -14.48 2.06
C ASN A 141 9.49 -15.59 1.03
N GLN A 142 9.71 -16.85 1.39
CA GLN A 142 9.36 -17.99 0.56
C GLN A 142 7.86 -18.06 0.28
N PHE A 143 7.02 -17.79 1.28
CA PHE A 143 5.58 -17.76 1.10
C PHE A 143 5.12 -16.65 0.14
N PHE A 144 5.59 -15.41 0.28
CA PHE A 144 5.07 -14.30 -0.54
C PHE A 144 5.73 -14.15 -1.91
N TRP A 145 7.01 -14.48 -2.04
CA TRP A 145 7.77 -14.25 -3.28
C TRP A 145 8.44 -15.51 -3.87
N GLY A 146 8.39 -16.65 -3.19
CA GLY A 146 9.09 -17.85 -3.63
C GLY A 146 10.62 -17.71 -3.57
N SER A 147 11.32 -18.56 -4.32
CA SER A 147 12.80 -18.65 -4.27
C SER A 147 13.54 -17.55 -5.06
N SER A 148 12.82 -16.69 -5.79
CA SER A 148 13.40 -15.80 -6.81
C SER A 148 13.49 -14.32 -6.42
N ARG A 149 12.95 -13.92 -5.26
CA ARG A 149 13.11 -12.55 -4.72
C ARG A 149 13.30 -12.61 -3.21
N VAL A 150 14.29 -11.87 -2.72
CA VAL A 150 14.65 -11.74 -1.30
C VAL A 150 14.47 -10.28 -0.94
N LEU A 151 13.55 -9.95 -0.02
CA LEU A 151 13.52 -8.63 0.59
C LEU A 151 14.73 -8.49 1.53
N ALA A 152 15.56 -7.47 1.41
CA ALA A 152 16.65 -7.30 2.38
C ALA A 152 16.06 -7.01 3.78
N ALA A 153 16.08 -8.00 4.68
CA ALA A 153 15.85 -7.77 6.10
C ALA A 153 17.16 -7.28 6.73
N LYS A 154 17.16 -6.07 7.29
CA LYS A 154 18.25 -5.56 8.13
C LYS A 154 17.99 -5.93 9.60
#